data_AF-A0A5N6E7L3-F1
#
_entry.id   AF-A0A5N6E7L3-F1
#
_cell.length_a   1.000
_cell.length_b   1.000
_cell.length_c   1.000
_cell.angle_alpha   90.00
_cell.angle_beta   90.00
_cell.angle_gamma   90.00
#
_symmetry.space_group_name_H-M   'P 1'
#
loop_
_entity.id
_entity.type
_entity.pdbx_description
1 polymer ?
#
loop_
_entity_poly.entity_id
_entity_poly.type
_entity_poly.pdbx_seq_one_letter_code
_entity_poly.pdbx_strand_id
1 'polypeptide(L)'
;MEHSIFQPLDGLPVIICKTCQHGVWPREIVRHLKDGAHGKTHQEAVQIQETVQRWEGIAMGPEGVVVPHQIDQAWPGLPTYPDGLLCRRDFPRCRYIGRSMYSMRNHWRTVHGWTRQGSRGRVTPAERTRQEAEVRRSYIVVHCQQIFPSRTGSHYVHVRGGETEPHIPVRTEQVDEAIAAVRQAVDEAQAQAPSGAGEDVRDANSWLRVTRWTQYLQDFTTPDDFTTLRALVETPLPDSDNPVEQRVRRIWEAMEGVVRKSQQTVQHTGQAIRVEAVRSEKGQTP
;
A
#
# COMPACT_ATOMS: atom_id res chain seq x y z
N MET A 1 15.84 -18.70 30.28
CA MET A 1 16.26 -17.64 31.22
C MET A 1 15.19 -16.56 31.18
N GLU A 2 14.20 -16.66 32.07
CA GLU A 2 13.12 -15.67 32.15
C GLU A 2 12.93 -15.25 33.60
N HIS A 3 12.73 -13.95 33.80
CA HIS A 3 12.29 -13.39 35.07
C HIS A 3 10.78 -13.11 34.99
N SER A 4 10.11 -12.97 36.13
CA SER A 4 8.69 -12.62 36.18
C SER A 4 8.38 -11.25 35.53
N ILE A 5 9.37 -10.36 35.50
CA ILE A 5 9.23 -8.97 35.00
C ILE A 5 9.94 -8.76 33.65
N PHE A 6 11.08 -9.41 33.44
CA PHE A 6 11.90 -9.22 32.25
C PHE A 6 12.02 -10.51 31.45
N GLN A 7 12.12 -10.36 30.13
CA GLN A 7 12.49 -11.41 29.20
C GLN A 7 13.59 -10.93 28.26
N PRO A 8 14.49 -11.81 27.81
CA PRO A 8 15.40 -11.49 26.71
C PRO A 8 14.60 -11.27 25.41
N LEU A 9 15.14 -10.44 24.53
CA LEU A 9 14.60 -10.23 23.19
C LEU A 9 15.31 -11.15 22.19
N ASP A 10 14.54 -11.97 21.48
CA ASP A 10 15.12 -12.89 20.50
C ASP A 10 15.86 -12.13 19.39
N GLY A 11 17.11 -12.54 19.14
CA GLY A 11 17.97 -11.98 18.10
C GLY A 11 18.69 -10.67 18.46
N LEU A 12 18.48 -10.12 19.67
CA LEU A 12 19.20 -8.93 20.14
C LEU A 12 19.63 -9.08 21.61
N PRO A 13 20.79 -8.52 22.02
CA PRO A 13 21.27 -8.58 23.40
C PRO A 13 20.54 -7.58 24.31
N VAL A 14 19.21 -7.54 24.24
CA VAL A 14 18.33 -6.58 24.92
C VAL A 14 17.31 -7.33 25.76
N ILE A 15 16.87 -6.74 26.87
CA ILE A 15 15.75 -7.25 27.68
C ILE A 15 14.52 -6.36 27.49
N ILE A 16 13.34 -6.96 27.59
CA ILE A 16 12.04 -6.29 27.53
C ILE A 16 11.35 -6.41 28.88
N CYS A 17 10.78 -5.30 29.36
CA CYS A 17 9.84 -5.34 30.47
C CYS A 17 8.48 -5.87 29.99
N LYS A 18 8.00 -6.99 30.56
CA LYS A 18 6.73 -7.62 30.18
C LYS A 18 5.52 -6.72 30.44
N THR A 19 5.57 -5.89 31.48
CA THR A 19 4.49 -4.97 31.86
C THR A 19 4.44 -3.73 30.98
N CYS A 20 5.60 -3.09 30.75
CA CYS A 20 5.67 -1.85 29.97
C CYS A 20 5.82 -2.08 28.46
N GLN A 21 6.11 -3.31 28.05
CA GLN A 21 6.28 -3.75 26.66
C GLN A 21 7.31 -2.92 25.87
N HIS A 22 8.42 -2.60 26.52
CA HIS A 22 9.55 -1.93 25.88
C HIS A 22 10.89 -2.43 26.44
N GLY A 23 11.94 -2.20 25.67
CA GLY A 23 13.32 -2.49 26.04
C GLY A 23 13.78 -1.64 27.23
N VAL A 24 14.57 -2.25 28.10
CA VAL A 24 15.20 -1.60 29.26
C VAL A 24 16.65 -2.07 29.31
N TRP A 25 17.61 -1.17 29.55
CA TRP A 25 18.99 -1.60 29.74
C TRP A 25 19.19 -2.16 31.16
N PRO A 26 20.00 -3.20 31.37
CA PRO A 26 20.28 -3.73 32.71
C PRO A 26 20.73 -2.65 33.71
N ARG A 27 21.53 -1.68 33.27
CA ARG A 27 21.96 -0.54 34.10
C ARG A 27 20.83 0.41 34.52
N GLU A 28 19.68 0.36 33.83
CA GLU A 28 18.52 1.22 34.07
C GLU A 28 17.39 0.52 34.83
N ILE A 29 17.51 -0.79 35.12
CA ILE A 29 16.48 -1.59 35.80
C ILE A 29 16.02 -0.94 37.11
N VAL A 30 16.96 -0.54 37.97
CA VAL A 30 16.61 0.03 39.28
C VAL A 30 15.76 1.29 39.14
N ARG A 31 16.10 2.16 38.20
CA ARG A 31 15.32 3.37 37.92
C ARG A 31 13.93 3.00 37.38
N HIS A 32 13.89 2.12 36.39
CA HIS A 32 12.63 1.69 35.76
C HIS A 32 11.65 1.04 36.73
N LEU A 33 12.13 0.15 37.62
CA LEU A 33 11.27 -0.55 38.57
C LEU A 33 10.77 0.33 39.71
N LYS A 34 11.46 1.45 39.98
CA LYS A 34 11.02 2.45 40.97
C LYS A 34 9.99 3.41 40.39
N ASP A 35 9.84 3.47 39.07
CA ASP A 35 8.83 4.31 38.43
C ASP A 35 7.42 3.80 38.75
N GLY A 36 6.42 4.66 38.56
CA GLY A 36 5.03 4.40 38.98
C GLY A 36 4.37 3.18 38.32
N ALA A 37 4.92 2.68 37.20
CA ALA A 37 4.42 1.46 36.56
C ALA A 37 4.68 0.18 37.37
N HIS A 38 5.67 0.21 38.27
CA HIS A 38 6.09 -0.95 39.06
C HIS A 38 6.10 -0.69 40.56
N GLY A 39 6.51 0.51 41.00
CA GLY A 39 6.50 0.91 42.40
C GLY A 39 7.31 0.00 43.33
N LYS A 40 8.39 -0.64 42.83
CA LYS A 40 9.23 -1.54 43.63
C LYS A 40 10.11 -0.77 44.60
N THR A 41 10.42 -1.39 45.73
CA THR A 41 11.41 -0.86 46.66
C THR A 41 12.80 -0.88 46.03
N HIS A 42 13.70 -0.03 46.51
CA HIS A 42 15.08 0.00 46.01
C HIS A 42 15.77 -1.36 46.19
N GLN A 43 15.57 -2.03 47.33
CA GLN A 43 16.20 -3.31 47.63
C GLN A 43 15.74 -4.42 46.67
N GLU A 44 14.44 -4.54 46.42
CA GLU A 44 13.90 -5.49 45.44
C GLU A 44 14.42 -5.19 44.03
N ALA A 45 14.45 -3.91 43.64
CA ALA A 45 14.90 -3.51 42.32
C ALA A 45 16.38 -3.84 42.07
N VAL A 46 17.25 -3.69 43.08
CA VAL A 46 18.66 -4.09 43.03
C VAL A 46 18.79 -5.61 42.92
N GLN A 47 18.04 -6.40 43.70
CA GLN A 47 18.07 -7.86 43.60
C GLN A 47 17.65 -8.36 42.21
N ILE A 48 16.63 -7.74 41.61
CA ILE A 48 16.20 -8.06 40.25
C ILE A 48 17.29 -7.68 39.24
N GLN A 49 17.91 -6.51 39.39
CA GLN A 49 19.02 -6.08 38.54
C GLN A 49 20.19 -7.07 38.59
N GLU A 50 20.64 -7.47 39.79
CA GLU A 50 21.73 -8.45 39.95
C GLU A 50 21.41 -9.79 39.29
N THR A 51 20.14 -10.22 39.37
CA THR A 51 19.70 -11.46 38.72
C THR A 51 19.78 -11.37 37.20
N VAL A 52 19.31 -10.25 36.63
CA VAL A 52 19.32 -10.03 35.17
C VAL A 52 20.74 -9.79 34.64
N GLN A 53 21.62 -9.17 35.43
CA GLN A 53 23.03 -8.96 35.06
C GLN A 53 23.83 -10.26 34.93
N ARG A 54 23.38 -11.36 35.56
CA ARG A 54 23.99 -12.68 35.41
C ARG A 54 23.56 -13.41 34.14
N TRP A 55 22.62 -12.85 33.37
CA TRP A 55 22.19 -13.47 32.11
C TRP A 55 23.27 -13.33 31.05
N GLU A 56 23.62 -14.44 30.42
CA GLU A 56 24.58 -14.44 29.32
C GLU A 56 23.97 -13.83 28.06
N GLY A 57 24.80 -13.12 27.28
CA GLY A 57 24.39 -12.55 25.99
C GLY A 57 23.54 -11.28 26.07
N ILE A 58 23.39 -10.66 27.25
CA ILE A 58 22.68 -9.38 27.42
C ILE A 58 23.67 -8.22 27.50
N ALA A 59 23.43 -7.18 26.70
CA ALA A 59 24.24 -5.98 26.73
C ALA A 59 23.84 -5.08 27.91
N MET A 60 24.83 -4.54 28.61
CA MET A 60 24.63 -3.68 29.78
C MET A 60 24.12 -2.28 29.43
N GLY A 61 24.31 -1.86 28.18
CA GLY A 61 23.97 -0.53 27.67
C GLY A 61 23.87 -0.53 26.14
N PRO A 62 23.61 0.64 25.54
CA PRO A 62 23.41 0.79 24.09
C PRO A 62 24.72 0.67 23.29
N GLU A 63 25.88 0.64 23.96
CA GLU A 63 27.16 0.57 23.28
C GLU A 63 27.28 -0.74 22.48
N GLY A 64 27.44 -0.65 21.16
CA GLY A 64 27.59 -1.81 20.27
C GLY A 64 26.29 -2.53 19.89
N VAL A 65 25.13 -2.10 20.39
CA VAL A 65 23.83 -2.70 20.01
C VAL A 65 23.25 -1.97 18.80
N VAL A 66 23.19 -2.67 17.67
CA VAL A 66 22.58 -2.16 16.43
C VAL A 66 21.16 -2.69 16.32
N VAL A 67 20.17 -1.84 16.55
CA VAL A 67 18.76 -2.18 16.31
C VAL A 67 18.51 -2.14 14.80
N PRO A 68 17.99 -3.22 14.19
CA PRO A 68 17.75 -3.25 12.76
C PRO A 68 16.67 -2.24 12.35
N HIS A 69 16.61 -1.92 11.06
CA HIS A 69 15.53 -1.09 10.52
C HIS A 69 14.33 -1.90 10.02
N GLN A 70 14.52 -3.21 9.85
CA GLN A 70 13.50 -4.11 9.32
C GLN A 70 13.69 -5.51 9.88
N ILE A 71 12.57 -6.19 10.15
CA ILE A 71 12.49 -7.58 10.58
C ILE A 71 11.39 -8.31 9.81
N ASP A 72 11.54 -9.62 9.67
CA ASP A 72 10.57 -10.47 8.96
C ASP A 72 9.37 -10.84 9.84
N GLN A 73 9.59 -11.01 11.13
CA GLN A 73 8.56 -11.35 12.11
C GLN A 73 8.62 -10.37 13.28
N ALA A 74 7.44 -9.98 13.78
CA ALA A 74 7.31 -9.14 14.97
C ALA A 74 7.96 -9.82 16.19
N TRP A 75 8.70 -9.06 16.99
CA TRP A 75 9.23 -9.53 18.24
C TRP A 75 8.10 -9.76 19.26
N PRO A 76 8.01 -10.96 19.86
CA PRO A 76 7.07 -11.24 20.92
C PRO A 76 7.29 -10.31 22.12
N GLY A 77 6.20 -9.84 22.73
CA GLY A 77 6.24 -8.97 23.91
C GLY A 77 6.44 -7.48 23.64
N LEU A 78 6.63 -7.07 22.38
CA LEU A 78 6.55 -5.68 21.96
C LEU A 78 5.23 -5.39 21.23
N PRO A 79 4.66 -4.19 21.39
CA PRO A 79 3.44 -3.79 20.69
C PRO A 79 3.73 -3.59 19.19
N THR A 80 2.88 -4.18 18.34
CA THR A 80 2.92 -3.97 16.89
C THR A 80 1.93 -2.88 16.52
N TYR A 81 2.42 -1.87 15.80
CA TYR A 81 1.64 -0.70 15.40
C TYR A 81 1.35 -0.72 13.90
N PRO A 82 0.07 -0.70 13.46
CA PRO A 82 -0.32 -0.71 12.04
C PRO A 82 -0.33 0.67 11.37
N ASP A 83 -0.10 1.73 12.13
CA ASP A 83 -0.13 3.12 11.70
C ASP A 83 1.27 3.69 11.40
N GLY A 84 2.27 2.83 11.23
CA GLY A 84 3.62 3.26 10.87
C GLY A 84 3.66 3.88 9.49
N LEU A 85 4.27 5.05 9.35
CA LEU A 85 4.48 5.73 8.07
C LEU A 85 5.97 5.60 7.71
N LEU A 86 6.32 4.79 6.72
CA LEU A 86 7.70 4.66 6.22
C LEU A 86 7.97 5.69 5.13
N CYS A 87 9.05 6.46 5.27
CA CYS A 87 9.44 7.46 4.28
C CYS A 87 9.91 6.81 2.96
N ARG A 88 9.49 7.36 1.80
CA ARG A 88 9.90 6.93 0.45
C ARG A 88 10.79 7.92 -0.31
N ARG A 89 11.05 9.12 0.22
CA ARG A 89 11.68 10.22 -0.55
C ARG A 89 13.15 10.00 -0.94
N ASP A 90 13.82 9.03 -0.32
CA ASP A 90 15.18 8.60 -0.68
C ASP A 90 15.36 7.12 -0.28
N PHE A 91 14.36 6.29 -0.57
CA PHE A 91 14.44 4.87 -0.27
C PHE A 91 15.47 4.20 -1.21
N PRO A 92 16.38 3.31 -0.73
CA PRO A 92 16.45 2.70 0.60
C PRO A 92 17.38 3.41 1.61
N ARG A 93 17.91 4.60 1.28
CA ARG A 93 18.83 5.34 2.15
C ARG A 93 18.10 5.91 3.36
N CYS A 94 16.91 6.46 3.16
CA CYS A 94 16.02 6.88 4.23
C CYS A 94 15.07 5.74 4.61
N ARG A 95 15.24 5.21 5.83
CA ARG A 95 14.38 4.18 6.44
C ARG A 95 13.64 4.72 7.67
N TYR A 96 13.42 6.03 7.71
CA TYR A 96 12.70 6.65 8.81
C TYR A 96 11.24 6.21 8.81
N ILE A 97 10.77 5.81 9.99
CA ILE A 97 9.37 5.53 10.26
C ILE A 97 8.91 6.47 11.36
N GLY A 98 7.74 7.07 11.16
CA GLY A 98 7.03 7.83 12.19
C GLY A 98 5.57 7.39 12.22
N ARG A 99 4.91 7.48 13.38
CA ARG A 99 3.50 7.06 13.54
C ARG A 99 2.47 8.17 13.33
N SER A 100 2.93 9.36 12.94
CA SER A 100 2.03 10.49 12.68
C SER A 100 2.50 11.34 11.51
N MET A 101 1.54 11.92 10.78
CA MET A 101 1.84 12.87 9.71
C MET A 101 2.61 14.10 10.21
N TYR A 102 2.46 14.46 11.48
CA TYR A 102 3.26 15.53 12.10
C TYR A 102 4.75 15.16 12.13
N SER A 103 5.08 14.00 12.70
CA SER A 103 6.47 13.50 12.77
C SER A 103 7.07 13.33 11.37
N MET A 104 6.30 12.79 10.44
CA MET A 104 6.72 12.56 9.06
C MET A 104 6.99 13.88 8.31
N ARG A 105 6.12 14.89 8.44
CA ARG A 105 6.35 16.22 7.84
C ARG A 105 7.57 16.90 8.43
N ASN A 106 7.80 16.76 9.75
CA ASN A 106 8.99 17.30 10.37
C ASN A 106 10.25 16.63 9.82
N HIS A 107 10.24 15.29 9.73
CA HIS A 107 11.31 14.52 9.11
C HIS A 107 11.58 14.94 7.66
N TRP A 108 10.55 15.07 6.82
CA TRP A 108 10.73 15.54 5.44
C TRP A 108 11.37 16.92 5.36
N ARG A 109 10.99 17.83 6.26
CA ARG A 109 11.57 19.17 6.31
C ARG A 109 13.04 19.15 6.73
N THR A 110 13.38 18.41 7.78
CA THR A 110 14.73 18.46 8.37
C THR A 110 15.74 17.59 7.65
N VAL A 111 15.32 16.43 7.13
CA VAL A 111 16.21 15.45 6.48
C VAL A 111 16.23 15.63 4.96
N HIS A 112 15.08 15.91 4.35
CA HIS A 112 14.95 16.00 2.90
C HIS A 112 14.77 17.44 2.38
N GLY A 113 14.73 18.44 3.26
CA GLY A 113 14.46 19.83 2.88
C GLY A 113 13.08 20.03 2.23
N TRP A 114 12.18 19.06 2.33
CA TRP A 114 10.92 19.06 1.59
C TRP A 114 9.75 19.56 2.45
N THR A 115 8.95 20.45 1.86
CA THR A 115 7.71 20.96 2.45
C THR A 115 6.58 20.94 1.43
N ARG A 116 5.34 20.77 1.93
CA ARG A 116 4.13 20.77 1.08
C ARG A 116 3.84 22.13 0.43
N GLN A 117 4.40 23.22 0.96
CA GLN A 117 4.06 24.57 0.54
C GLN A 117 5.26 25.26 -0.11
N GLY A 118 5.19 25.40 -1.44
CA GLY A 118 6.13 26.20 -2.24
C GLY A 118 5.68 27.65 -2.47
N SER A 119 4.44 28.04 -2.15
CA SER A 119 3.94 29.36 -2.55
C SER A 119 2.95 29.96 -1.56
N ARG A 120 3.16 31.23 -1.21
CA ARG A 120 2.19 32.11 -0.54
C ARG A 120 1.11 32.47 -1.58
N GLY A 121 -0.16 32.09 -1.34
CA GLY A 121 -1.28 32.43 -2.22
C GLY A 121 -2.43 31.42 -2.16
N ARG A 122 -3.53 31.72 -2.86
CA ARG A 122 -4.67 30.81 -3.03
C ARG A 122 -4.27 29.70 -4.00
N VAL A 123 -4.14 28.47 -3.48
CA VAL A 123 -3.83 27.27 -4.28
C VAL A 123 -5.08 26.84 -5.06
N THR A 124 -4.92 26.58 -6.35
CA THR A 124 -6.01 26.05 -7.18
C THR A 124 -6.42 24.63 -6.74
N PRO A 125 -7.65 24.19 -7.01
CA PRO A 125 -8.05 22.81 -6.71
C PRO A 125 -7.14 21.75 -7.33
N ALA A 126 -6.67 21.98 -8.57
CA ALA A 126 -5.76 21.07 -9.28
C ALA A 126 -4.39 20.95 -8.58
N GLU A 127 -3.80 22.08 -8.17
CA GLU A 127 -2.54 22.10 -7.42
C GLU A 127 -2.67 21.43 -6.05
N ARG A 128 -3.81 21.59 -5.37
CA ARG A 128 -4.08 20.91 -4.10
C ARG A 128 -4.10 19.39 -4.29
N THR A 129 -4.80 18.90 -5.31
CA THR A 129 -4.83 17.47 -5.65
C THR A 129 -3.43 16.94 -5.97
N ARG A 130 -2.65 17.68 -6.76
CA ARG A 130 -1.25 17.31 -7.08
C ARG A 130 -0.39 17.23 -5.82
N GLN A 131 -0.47 18.23 -4.94
CA GLN A 131 0.27 18.25 -3.67
C GLN A 131 -0.13 17.08 -2.75
N GLU A 132 -1.43 16.76 -2.67
CA GLU A 132 -1.90 15.62 -1.89
C GLU A 132 -1.44 14.28 -2.47
N ALA A 133 -1.45 14.13 -3.80
CA ALA A 133 -0.91 12.95 -4.46
C ALA A 133 0.59 12.80 -4.19
N GLU A 134 1.36 13.90 -4.22
CA GLU A 134 2.79 13.88 -3.89
C GLU A 134 3.03 13.48 -2.43
N VAL A 135 2.25 14.01 -1.48
CA VAL A 135 2.30 13.60 -0.06
C VAL A 135 2.05 12.10 0.07
N ARG A 136 0.99 11.57 -0.56
CA ARG A 136 0.66 10.14 -0.51
C ARG A 136 1.75 9.27 -1.14
N ARG A 137 2.42 9.74 -2.19
CA ARG A 137 3.55 9.03 -2.80
C ARG A 137 4.82 9.04 -1.93
N SER A 138 4.90 9.93 -0.93
CA SER A 138 6.11 10.14 -0.13
C SER A 138 6.25 9.18 1.06
N TYR A 139 5.24 8.34 1.32
CA TYR A 139 5.30 7.31 2.36
C TYR A 139 4.50 6.06 1.98
N ILE A 140 4.70 4.98 2.71
CA ILE A 140 3.80 3.82 2.74
C ILE A 140 3.38 3.54 4.19
N VAL A 141 2.19 2.97 4.36
CA VAL A 141 1.73 2.52 5.68
C VAL A 141 2.32 1.13 5.93
N VAL A 142 2.90 0.91 7.10
CA VAL A 142 3.58 -0.33 7.47
C VAL A 142 3.25 -0.71 8.90
N HIS A 143 3.39 -2.00 9.21
CA HIS A 143 3.51 -2.44 10.59
C HIS A 143 4.89 -2.06 11.13
N CYS A 144 4.95 -1.52 12.34
CA CYS A 144 6.22 -1.24 12.99
C CYS A 144 6.21 -1.54 14.48
N GLN A 145 7.39 -1.84 15.03
CA GLN A 145 7.62 -2.00 16.46
C GLN A 145 8.70 -1.02 16.92
N GLN A 146 8.72 -0.72 18.22
CA GLN A 146 9.76 0.11 18.83
C GLN A 146 10.29 -0.61 20.05
N ILE A 147 11.61 -0.80 20.12
CA ILE A 147 12.23 -1.42 21.29
C ILE A 147 12.31 -0.40 22.41
N PHE A 148 12.97 0.73 22.19
CA PHE A 148 13.16 1.76 23.20
C PHE A 148 12.28 2.98 22.95
N PRO A 149 11.51 3.47 23.92
CA PRO A 149 10.63 4.63 23.74
C PRO A 149 11.42 5.94 23.59
N SER A 150 12.65 5.99 24.13
CA SER A 150 13.56 7.13 24.04
C SER A 150 15.02 6.64 24.05
N ARG A 151 15.98 7.54 23.77
CA ARG A 151 17.45 7.31 23.74
C ARG A 151 17.97 6.69 22.43
N THR A 152 19.26 6.40 22.39
CA THR A 152 19.92 5.72 21.26
C THR A 152 19.23 4.39 20.96
N GLY A 153 18.87 4.17 19.70
CA GLY A 153 18.10 3.00 19.27
C GLY A 153 16.58 3.15 19.38
N SER A 154 16.07 4.35 19.72
CA SER A 154 14.63 4.62 19.82
C SER A 154 13.95 4.89 18.47
N HIS A 155 14.29 4.13 17.43
CA HIS A 155 13.61 4.21 16.14
C HIS A 155 12.59 3.09 15.98
N TYR A 156 11.60 3.33 15.13
CA TYR A 156 10.64 2.30 14.72
C TYR A 156 11.29 1.36 13.70
N VAL A 157 11.06 0.07 13.89
CA VAL A 157 11.54 -1.03 13.05
C VAL A 157 10.38 -1.52 12.21
N HIS A 158 10.57 -1.61 10.90
CA HIS A 158 9.57 -2.14 9.97
C HIS A 158 9.38 -3.65 10.18
N VAL A 159 8.14 -4.10 10.39
CA VAL A 159 7.76 -5.53 10.37
C VAL A 159 7.17 -5.84 9.01
N ARG A 160 7.78 -6.77 8.26
CA ARG A 160 7.28 -7.18 6.93
C ARG A 160 5.88 -7.80 7.01
N GLY A 161 5.12 -7.71 5.92
CA GLY A 161 3.88 -8.49 5.75
C GLY A 161 2.60 -7.74 6.12
N GLY A 162 2.54 -6.44 5.79
CA GLY A 162 1.35 -5.61 5.99
C GLY A 162 1.44 -4.22 5.36
N GLU A 163 2.35 -4.06 4.43
CA GLU A 163 2.57 -2.82 3.70
C GLU A 163 1.32 -2.46 2.91
N THR A 164 0.77 -1.28 3.19
CA THR A 164 -0.42 -0.76 2.51
C THR A 164 -0.07 0.56 1.86
N GLU A 165 -0.30 0.67 0.55
CA GLU A 165 -0.16 1.95 -0.11
C GLU A 165 -1.22 2.93 0.43
N PRO A 166 -0.86 4.19 0.71
CA PRO A 166 -1.83 5.17 1.16
C PRO A 166 -2.89 5.33 0.07
N HIS A 167 -4.16 5.06 0.42
CA HIS A 167 -5.26 5.15 -0.53
C HIS A 167 -5.25 6.52 -1.25
N ILE A 168 -5.16 6.47 -2.58
CA ILE A 168 -5.33 7.64 -3.45
C ILE A 168 -6.80 7.67 -3.86
N PRO A 169 -7.64 8.51 -3.23
CA PRO A 169 -8.97 8.73 -3.75
C PRO A 169 -8.83 9.40 -5.11
N VAL A 170 -9.13 8.64 -6.16
CA VAL A 170 -9.37 9.18 -7.49
C VAL A 170 -10.72 9.89 -7.38
N ARG A 171 -10.77 11.20 -7.66
CA ARG A 171 -12.05 11.90 -7.78
C ARG A 171 -12.74 11.37 -9.03
N THR A 172 -13.60 10.36 -8.85
CA THR A 172 -14.36 9.77 -9.95
C THR A 172 -15.34 10.76 -10.53
N GLU A 173 -15.80 11.77 -9.77
CA GLU A 173 -16.76 12.78 -10.23
C GLU A 173 -16.38 13.46 -11.56
N GLN A 174 -15.12 13.90 -11.74
CA GLN A 174 -14.67 14.52 -13.00
C GLN A 174 -14.49 13.49 -14.13
N VAL A 175 -14.20 12.24 -13.78
CA VAL A 175 -14.10 11.13 -14.73
C VAL A 175 -15.51 10.71 -15.16
N ASP A 176 -16.46 10.68 -14.24
CA ASP A 176 -17.86 10.33 -14.44
C ASP A 176 -18.58 11.42 -15.25
N GLU A 177 -18.28 12.69 -15.01
CA GLU A 177 -18.78 13.84 -15.78
C GLU A 177 -18.18 13.86 -17.20
N ALA A 178 -16.89 13.55 -17.35
CA ALA A 178 -16.27 13.37 -18.67
C ALA A 178 -16.86 12.16 -19.42
N ILE A 179 -17.12 11.05 -18.71
CA ILE A 179 -17.80 9.87 -19.27
C ILE A 179 -19.23 10.23 -19.69
N ALA A 180 -19.96 11.00 -18.88
CA ALA A 180 -21.32 11.44 -19.18
C ALA A 180 -21.37 12.38 -20.39
N ALA A 181 -20.45 13.35 -20.48
CA ALA A 181 -20.33 14.25 -21.63
C ALA A 181 -19.99 13.48 -22.92
N VAL A 182 -19.10 12.49 -22.84
CA VAL A 182 -18.78 11.61 -23.98
C VAL A 182 -20.00 10.77 -24.38
N ARG A 183 -20.75 10.22 -23.42
CA ARG A 183 -22.00 9.48 -23.69
C ARG A 183 -23.03 10.34 -24.41
N GLN A 184 -23.28 11.54 -23.89
CA GLN A 184 -24.24 12.47 -24.49
C GLN A 184 -23.85 12.84 -25.92
N ALA A 185 -22.57 13.12 -26.18
CA ALA A 185 -22.08 13.43 -27.52
C ALA A 185 -22.23 12.24 -28.50
N VAL A 186 -22.11 11.00 -28.01
CA VAL A 186 -22.32 9.79 -28.81
C VAL A 186 -23.81 9.57 -29.11
N ASP A 187 -24.69 9.76 -28.12
CA ASP A 187 -26.14 9.61 -28.29
C ASP A 187 -26.69 10.64 -29.28
N GLU A 188 -26.24 11.90 -29.18
CA GLU A 188 -26.60 12.98 -30.12
C GLU A 188 -26.12 12.70 -31.55
N ALA A 189 -24.93 12.11 -31.71
CA ALA A 189 -24.40 11.72 -33.01
C ALA A 189 -25.16 10.52 -33.63
N GLN A 190 -25.63 9.58 -32.82
CA GLN A 190 -26.43 8.44 -33.27
C GLN A 190 -27.85 8.85 -33.68
N ALA A 191 -28.47 9.80 -32.99
CA ALA A 191 -29.79 10.32 -33.35
C ALA A 191 -29.80 11.06 -34.71
N GLN A 192 -28.64 11.49 -35.20
CA GLN A 192 -28.48 12.27 -36.43
C GLN A 192 -27.91 11.45 -37.61
N ALA A 193 -27.53 10.19 -37.41
CA ALA A 193 -26.94 9.35 -38.45
C ALA A 193 -27.99 8.49 -39.19
N PRO A 194 -28.04 8.49 -40.53
CA PRO A 194 -28.93 7.60 -41.28
C PRO A 194 -28.42 6.15 -41.22
N SER A 195 -29.34 5.24 -40.92
CA SER A 195 -29.10 3.79 -40.85
C SER A 195 -28.81 3.22 -42.25
N GLY A 196 -27.53 3.07 -42.60
CA GLY A 196 -27.14 2.34 -43.82
C GLY A 196 -25.72 2.58 -44.27
N ALA A 197 -24.79 1.74 -43.80
CA ALA A 197 -23.53 1.31 -44.43
C ALA A 197 -22.80 0.47 -43.37
N GLY A 198 -22.56 -0.83 -43.53
CA GLY A 198 -21.90 -1.41 -44.69
C GLY A 198 -20.39 -1.45 -44.40
N GLU A 199 -20.00 -2.52 -43.70
CA GLU A 199 -18.70 -3.21 -43.69
C GLU A 199 -17.38 -2.47 -44.08
N ASP A 200 -16.35 -2.73 -43.26
CA ASP A 200 -14.91 -2.59 -43.56
C ASP A 200 -14.17 -1.29 -43.20
N VAL A 201 -14.26 -0.87 -41.93
CA VAL A 201 -13.20 -0.03 -41.30
C VAL A 201 -12.49 -0.83 -40.22
N ARG A 202 -11.61 -1.73 -40.68
CA ARG A 202 -10.63 -2.42 -39.85
C ARG A 202 -9.37 -1.56 -39.74
N ASP A 203 -9.28 -0.75 -38.69
CA ASP A 203 -7.98 -0.62 -38.02
C ASP A 203 -8.10 -0.33 -36.52
N ALA A 204 -8.78 -1.24 -35.82
CA ALA A 204 -8.48 -1.48 -34.43
C ALA A 204 -7.45 -2.62 -34.35
N ASN A 205 -6.18 -2.24 -34.30
CA ASN A 205 -5.14 -2.82 -33.42
C ASN A 205 -4.09 -3.77 -34.05
N SER A 206 -2.89 -3.23 -34.28
CA SER A 206 -1.65 -3.97 -34.59
C SER A 206 -1.33 -5.07 -33.56
N TRP A 207 -1.73 -4.91 -32.31
CA TRP A 207 -1.60 -5.92 -31.25
C TRP A 207 -2.49 -7.15 -31.50
N LEU A 208 -3.71 -6.96 -32.05
CA LEU A 208 -4.60 -8.08 -32.39
C LEU A 208 -4.06 -8.93 -33.55
N ARG A 209 -3.25 -8.33 -34.45
CA ARG A 209 -2.53 -9.07 -35.50
C ARG A 209 -1.41 -9.94 -34.93
N VAL A 210 -0.70 -9.46 -33.91
CA VAL A 210 0.41 -10.19 -33.28
C VAL A 210 -0.11 -11.36 -32.45
N THR A 211 -1.18 -11.15 -31.68
CA THR A 211 -1.71 -12.18 -30.78
C THR A 211 -2.63 -13.17 -31.49
N ARG A 212 -3.10 -12.84 -32.71
CA ARG A 212 -4.02 -13.67 -33.51
C ARG A 212 -5.30 -14.08 -32.77
N TRP A 213 -5.70 -13.32 -31.75
CA TRP A 213 -6.90 -13.62 -30.95
C TRP A 213 -8.16 -13.74 -31.79
N THR A 214 -8.26 -12.96 -32.86
CA THR A 214 -9.36 -13.04 -33.84
C THR A 214 -9.43 -14.38 -34.57
N GLN A 215 -8.31 -15.07 -34.78
CA GLN A 215 -8.28 -16.41 -35.38
C GLN A 215 -8.59 -17.49 -34.35
N TYR A 216 -8.04 -17.38 -33.14
CA TYR A 216 -8.23 -18.39 -32.09
C TYR A 216 -9.63 -18.38 -31.47
N LEU A 217 -10.32 -17.23 -31.50
CA LEU A 217 -11.66 -17.08 -30.94
C LEU A 217 -12.75 -17.02 -32.00
N GLN A 218 -12.43 -17.27 -33.28
CA GLN A 218 -13.37 -17.16 -34.40
C GLN A 218 -14.55 -18.14 -34.28
N ASP A 219 -14.34 -19.27 -33.61
CA ASP A 219 -15.35 -20.32 -33.44
C ASP A 219 -16.21 -20.09 -32.17
N PHE A 220 -15.83 -19.12 -31.32
CA PHE A 220 -16.52 -18.79 -30.08
C PHE A 220 -17.31 -17.48 -30.25
N THR A 221 -18.49 -17.59 -30.85
CA THR A 221 -19.29 -16.42 -31.26
C THR A 221 -20.60 -16.29 -30.50
N THR A 222 -21.02 -17.34 -29.80
CA THR A 222 -22.29 -17.35 -29.07
C THR A 222 -22.08 -17.11 -27.57
N PRO A 223 -23.10 -16.60 -26.85
CA PRO A 223 -23.04 -16.47 -25.39
C PRO A 223 -22.69 -17.76 -24.64
N ASP A 224 -23.07 -18.92 -25.18
CA ASP A 224 -22.81 -20.23 -24.60
C ASP A 224 -21.33 -20.65 -24.78
N ASP A 225 -20.70 -20.28 -25.89
CA ASP A 225 -19.26 -20.49 -26.14
C ASP A 225 -18.41 -19.72 -25.13
N PHE A 226 -18.80 -18.47 -24.84
CA PHE A 226 -18.12 -17.65 -23.83
C PHE A 226 -18.31 -18.20 -22.42
N THR A 227 -19.48 -18.76 -22.13
CA THR A 227 -19.74 -19.44 -20.84
C THR A 227 -18.86 -20.67 -20.69
N THR A 228 -18.67 -21.43 -21.77
CA THR A 228 -17.77 -22.60 -21.82
C THR A 228 -16.31 -22.21 -21.61
N LEU A 229 -15.83 -21.16 -22.28
CA LEU A 229 -14.47 -20.63 -22.08
C LEU A 229 -14.24 -20.17 -20.63
N ARG A 230 -15.26 -19.57 -20.00
CA ARG A 230 -15.18 -19.13 -18.61
C ARG A 230 -15.13 -20.30 -17.63
N ALA A 231 -15.81 -21.40 -17.93
CA ALA A 231 -15.82 -22.61 -17.13
C ALA A 231 -14.49 -23.38 -17.17
N LEU A 232 -13.66 -23.17 -18.19
CA LEU A 232 -12.31 -23.74 -18.29
C LEU A 232 -11.29 -23.09 -17.35
N VAL A 233 -11.63 -21.93 -16.77
CA VAL A 233 -10.75 -21.24 -15.83
C VAL A 233 -11.15 -21.60 -14.42
N GLU A 234 -10.27 -22.29 -13.71
CA GLU A 234 -10.51 -22.78 -12.35
C GLU A 234 -10.75 -21.60 -11.39
N THR A 235 -11.96 -21.51 -10.85
CA THR A 235 -12.34 -20.46 -9.91
C THR A 235 -11.75 -20.77 -8.53
N PRO A 236 -11.20 -19.78 -7.82
CA PRO A 236 -10.72 -19.96 -6.45
C PRO A 236 -11.82 -20.50 -5.54
N LEU A 237 -11.45 -21.34 -4.56
CA LEU A 237 -12.42 -21.98 -3.66
C LEU A 237 -13.23 -20.93 -2.88
N PRO A 238 -14.58 -21.03 -2.88
CA PRO A 238 -15.38 -20.19 -2.02
C PRO A 238 -15.09 -20.54 -0.55
N ASP A 239 -14.90 -19.52 0.27
CA ASP A 239 -14.83 -19.61 1.74
C ASP A 239 -13.64 -20.40 2.30
N SER A 240 -12.49 -20.28 1.64
CA SER A 240 -11.21 -20.75 2.18
C SER A 240 -10.67 -19.82 3.28
N ASP A 241 -10.35 -20.40 4.44
CA ASP A 241 -9.62 -19.71 5.53
C ASP A 241 -8.12 -19.54 5.24
N ASN A 242 -7.63 -20.05 4.10
CA ASN A 242 -6.25 -19.89 3.70
C ASN A 242 -5.98 -18.45 3.21
N PRO A 243 -5.04 -17.70 3.84
CA PRO A 243 -4.75 -16.32 3.47
C PRO A 243 -4.14 -16.15 2.07
N VAL A 244 -3.58 -17.20 1.47
CA VAL A 244 -3.14 -17.19 0.07
C VAL A 244 -4.35 -17.26 -0.87
N GLU A 245 -5.28 -18.18 -0.63
CA GLU A 245 -6.53 -18.31 -1.41
C GLU A 245 -7.38 -17.04 -1.33
N GLN A 246 -7.50 -16.44 -0.14
CA GLN A 246 -8.21 -15.15 0.01
C GLN A 246 -7.58 -14.02 -0.80
N ARG A 247 -6.25 -14.03 -0.98
CA ARG A 247 -5.55 -13.06 -1.83
C ARG A 247 -5.75 -13.35 -3.31
N VAL A 248 -5.64 -14.62 -3.72
CA VAL A 248 -5.91 -15.06 -5.10
C VAL A 248 -7.33 -14.70 -5.51
N ARG A 249 -8.32 -14.89 -4.62
CA ARG A 249 -9.72 -14.51 -4.85
C ARG A 249 -9.90 -13.00 -5.07
N ARG A 250 -9.24 -12.15 -4.28
CA ARG A 250 -9.28 -10.70 -4.49
C ARG A 250 -8.69 -10.29 -5.83
N ILE A 251 -7.61 -10.94 -6.27
CA ILE A 251 -7.01 -10.71 -7.59
C ILE A 251 -7.97 -11.17 -8.70
N TRP A 252 -8.59 -12.33 -8.53
CA TRP A 252 -9.57 -12.90 -9.46
C TRP A 252 -10.77 -11.96 -9.67
N GLU A 253 -11.40 -11.50 -8.60
CA GLU A 253 -12.53 -10.56 -8.64
C GLU A 253 -12.13 -9.21 -9.25
N ALA A 254 -10.92 -8.72 -8.95
CA ALA A 254 -10.41 -7.49 -9.55
C ALA A 254 -10.19 -7.63 -11.06
N MET A 255 -9.63 -8.77 -11.52
CA MET A 255 -9.44 -9.07 -12.93
C MET A 255 -10.78 -9.19 -13.67
N GLU A 256 -11.79 -9.82 -13.07
CA GLU A 256 -13.15 -9.85 -13.62
C GLU A 256 -13.73 -8.44 -13.78
N GLY A 257 -13.52 -7.57 -12.78
CA GLY A 257 -13.87 -6.16 -12.84
C GLY A 257 -13.18 -5.41 -13.98
N VAL A 258 -11.89 -5.67 -14.21
CA VAL A 258 -11.12 -5.11 -15.33
C VAL A 258 -11.64 -5.61 -16.67
N VAL A 259 -11.90 -6.92 -16.81
CA VAL A 259 -12.45 -7.50 -18.04
C VAL A 259 -13.80 -6.89 -18.38
N ARG A 260 -14.74 -6.82 -17.41
CA ARG A 260 -16.05 -6.22 -17.62
C ARG A 260 -15.96 -4.75 -18.03
N LYS A 261 -15.14 -3.96 -17.32
CA LYS A 261 -14.94 -2.54 -17.64
C LYS A 261 -14.29 -2.38 -19.01
N SER A 262 -13.29 -3.19 -19.34
CA SER A 262 -12.61 -3.14 -20.64
C SER A 262 -13.53 -3.52 -21.80
N GLN A 263 -14.37 -4.57 -21.65
CA GLN A 263 -15.36 -4.94 -22.65
C GLN A 263 -16.41 -3.84 -22.81
N GLN A 264 -16.90 -3.29 -21.71
CA GLN A 264 -17.83 -2.16 -21.75
C GLN A 264 -17.20 -0.97 -22.48
N THR A 265 -15.96 -0.61 -22.14
CA THR A 265 -15.22 0.43 -22.85
C THR A 265 -15.05 0.10 -24.32
N VAL A 266 -14.63 -1.10 -24.71
CA VAL A 266 -14.45 -1.49 -26.13
C VAL A 266 -15.77 -1.47 -26.91
N GLN A 267 -16.88 -1.89 -26.31
CA GLN A 267 -18.20 -1.78 -26.93
C GLN A 267 -18.59 -0.32 -27.21
N HIS A 268 -18.29 0.59 -26.27
CA HIS A 268 -18.60 2.02 -26.41
C HIS A 268 -17.59 2.80 -27.28
N THR A 269 -16.29 2.52 -27.16
CA THR A 269 -15.23 3.19 -27.94
C THR A 269 -15.11 2.62 -29.35
N GLY A 270 -15.40 1.33 -29.54
CA GLY A 270 -15.50 0.71 -30.86
C GLY A 270 -16.67 1.25 -31.69
N GLN A 271 -17.71 1.81 -31.06
CA GLN A 271 -18.74 2.59 -31.75
C GLN A 271 -18.27 4.03 -32.03
N ALA A 272 -17.59 4.69 -31.10
CA ALA A 272 -17.06 6.05 -31.30
C ALA A 272 -16.00 6.13 -32.42
N ILE A 273 -15.12 5.12 -32.53
CA ILE A 273 -14.14 5.01 -33.62
C ILE A 273 -14.83 4.82 -34.97
N ARG A 274 -15.92 4.05 -35.03
CA ARG A 274 -16.74 3.90 -36.26
C ARG A 274 -17.41 5.21 -36.66
N VAL A 275 -17.90 5.99 -35.70
CA VAL A 275 -18.51 7.31 -35.95
C VAL A 275 -17.48 8.31 -36.49
N GLU A 276 -16.28 8.36 -35.93
CA GLU A 276 -15.25 9.31 -36.36
C GLU A 276 -14.58 8.90 -37.69
N ALA A 277 -14.48 7.60 -37.98
CA ALA A 277 -14.06 7.11 -39.29
C ALA A 277 -15.05 7.51 -40.41
N VAL A 278 -16.36 7.34 -40.18
CA VAL A 278 -17.41 7.81 -41.12
C VAL A 278 -17.37 9.32 -41.33
N ARG A 279 -16.98 10.08 -40.30
CA ARG A 279 -16.83 11.54 -40.38
C ARG A 279 -15.61 11.98 -41.18
N SER A 280 -14.52 11.21 -41.09
CA SER A 280 -13.25 11.48 -41.79
C SER A 280 -13.30 11.11 -43.27
N GLU A 281 -14.04 10.06 -43.66
CA GLU A 281 -14.23 9.68 -45.06
C GLU A 281 -15.05 10.70 -45.86
N LYS A 282 -16.07 11.33 -45.26
CA LYS A 282 -16.87 12.38 -45.91
C LYS A 282 -16.08 13.67 -46.24
N GLY A 283 -14.89 13.84 -45.66
CA GLY A 283 -14.00 14.97 -45.93
C GLY A 283 -12.92 14.71 -46.97
N GLN A 284 -12.84 13.50 -47.55
CA GLN A 284 -11.74 13.10 -48.43
C GLN A 284 -12.14 12.74 -49.88
N THR A 285 -13.40 12.85 -50.27
CA THR A 285 -13.76 12.77 -51.69
C THR A 285 -13.50 14.12 -52.40
N PRO A 286 -12.82 14.15 -53.57
CA PRO A 286 -12.69 15.35 -54.39
C PRO A 286 -14.04 15.86 -54.91
#